data_AF-G3MEV9-F1
#
_entry.id   AF-G3MEV9-F1
#
_cell.length_a   1.000
_cell.length_b   1.000
_cell.length_c   1.000
_cell.angle_alpha   90.00
_cell.angle_beta   90.00
_cell.angle_gamma   90.00
#
_symmetry.space_group_name_H-M   'P 1'
#
loop_
_entity.id
_entity.type
_entity.pdbx_description
1 polymer ?
#
loop_
_entity_poly.entity_id
_entity_poly.type
_entity_poly.pdbx_seq_one_letter_code
_entity_poly.pdbx_strand_id
1 'polypeptide(L)'
;TIGSVIIMIDLVMGYTAIQSIAYWCRENDMLLHLHRAGNSTYARQKNHGINFRVICKWMRMAGVDHIHAGTVVGKLEGDPLMIKGFYDILRLTELEVNLPFGIFFEMD
;
A
#
# COMPACT_ATOMS: atom_id res chain seq x y z
N THR A 1 -14.68 18.97 19.67
CA THR A 1 -13.71 18.27 18.79
C THR A 1 -13.72 18.94 17.43
N ILE A 2 -12.61 18.87 16.69
CA ILE A 2 -12.52 19.44 15.32
C ILE A 2 -13.29 18.58 14.29
N GLY A 3 -13.61 17.33 14.61
CA GLY A 3 -14.57 16.51 13.85
C GLY A 3 -14.11 16.10 12.45
N SER A 4 -12.80 15.96 12.21
CA SER A 4 -12.30 15.44 10.93
C SER A 4 -12.75 14.00 10.72
N VAL A 5 -13.01 13.63 9.47
CA VAL A 5 -13.40 12.26 9.06
C VAL A 5 -12.20 11.39 8.69
N ILE A 6 -11.04 11.99 8.47
CA ILE A 6 -9.84 11.33 7.96
C ILE A 6 -8.57 11.96 8.55
N ILE A 7 -7.55 11.14 8.76
CA ILE A 7 -6.17 11.58 9.03
C ILE A 7 -5.21 10.91 8.05
N MET A 8 -3.98 11.43 8.00
CA MET A 8 -2.92 10.84 7.20
C MET A 8 -1.66 10.54 8.00
N ILE A 9 -0.93 9.53 7.57
CA ILE A 9 0.34 9.09 8.14
C ILE A 9 1.36 8.82 7.04
N ASP A 10 2.65 8.83 7.41
CA ASP A 10 3.75 8.49 6.51
C ASP A 10 4.34 7.11 6.81
N LEU A 11 4.69 6.38 5.76
CA LEU A 11 5.33 5.06 5.84
C LEU A 11 6.64 5.08 6.66
N VAL A 12 7.35 6.21 6.69
CA VAL A 12 8.60 6.36 7.44
C VAL A 12 8.43 6.28 8.97
N MET A 13 7.20 6.38 9.50
CA MET A 13 6.94 6.16 10.92
C MET A 13 7.20 4.70 11.35
N GLY A 14 7.19 3.76 10.41
CA GLY A 14 7.46 2.34 10.67
C GLY A 14 6.23 1.52 11.06
N TYR A 15 6.32 0.21 10.82
CA TYR A 15 5.17 -0.70 10.90
C TYR A 15 4.54 -0.78 12.29
N THR A 16 5.33 -0.74 13.36
CA THR A 16 4.81 -0.73 14.74
C THR A 16 3.89 0.46 14.99
N ALA A 17 4.30 1.67 14.56
CA ALA A 17 3.48 2.87 14.72
C ALA A 17 2.23 2.84 13.83
N ILE A 18 2.37 2.32 12.59
CA ILE A 18 1.25 2.17 11.65
C ILE A 18 0.17 1.24 12.23
N GLN A 19 0.54 0.12 12.83
CA GLN A 19 -0.43 -0.77 13.46
C GLN A 19 -1.13 -0.11 14.66
N SER A 20 -0.38 0.59 15.51
CA SER A 20 -0.97 1.31 16.65
C SER A 20 -2.02 2.33 16.21
N ILE A 21 -1.73 3.14 15.19
CA ILE A 21 -2.68 4.15 14.71
C ILE A 21 -3.85 3.54 13.94
N ALA A 22 -3.66 2.41 13.26
CA ALA A 22 -4.74 1.68 12.60
C ALA A 22 -5.77 1.14 13.62
N TYR A 23 -5.32 0.56 14.74
CA TYR A 23 -6.22 0.16 15.83
C TYR A 23 -6.95 1.35 16.43
N TRP A 24 -6.24 2.45 16.69
CA TRP A 24 -6.86 3.68 17.20
C TRP A 24 -7.92 4.23 16.24
N CYS A 25 -7.64 4.25 14.93
CA CYS A 25 -8.58 4.73 13.93
C CYS A 25 -9.87 3.91 13.91
N ARG A 26 -9.76 2.58 14.06
CA ARG A 26 -10.91 1.69 14.18
C ARG A 26 -11.76 1.98 15.40
N GLU A 27 -11.14 2.24 16.55
CA GLU A 27 -11.85 2.52 17.81
C GLU A 27 -12.48 3.93 17.85
N ASN A 28 -12.09 4.81 16.93
CA ASN A 28 -12.50 6.22 16.91
C ASN A 28 -13.25 6.62 15.63
N ASP A 29 -13.69 5.65 14.82
CA ASP A 29 -14.42 5.87 13.56
C ASP A 29 -13.70 6.83 12.60
N MET A 30 -12.38 6.68 12.47
CA MET A 30 -11.52 7.54 11.65
C MET A 30 -10.99 6.81 10.43
N LEU A 31 -11.04 7.45 9.26
CA LEU A 31 -10.33 6.96 8.07
C LEU A 31 -8.83 7.23 8.19
N LEU A 32 -8.02 6.27 7.72
CA LEU A 32 -6.56 6.31 7.78
C LEU A 32 -5.93 6.27 6.38
N HIS A 33 -5.38 7.41 5.95
CA HIS A 33 -4.65 7.53 4.69
C HIS A 33 -3.14 7.35 4.87
N LEU A 34 -2.53 6.42 4.16
CA LEU A 34 -1.08 6.18 4.17
C LEU A 34 -0.38 6.80 2.96
N HIS A 35 0.52 7.75 3.23
CA HIS A 35 1.49 8.23 2.27
C HIS A 35 2.77 7.37 2.30
N ARG A 36 3.24 6.93 1.12
CA ARG A 36 4.35 5.97 0.98
C ARG A 36 5.74 6.62 0.98
N ALA A 37 5.96 7.65 1.80
CA ALA A 37 7.25 8.32 1.93
C ALA A 37 8.38 7.29 2.15
N GLY A 38 9.51 7.46 1.46
CA GLY A 38 10.66 6.56 1.57
C GLY A 38 10.55 5.23 0.82
N ASN A 39 9.37 4.80 0.33
CA ASN A 39 9.21 3.51 -0.35
C ASN A 39 10.21 3.29 -1.51
N SER A 40 10.44 4.31 -2.34
CA SER A 40 11.28 4.18 -3.53
C SER A 40 12.77 3.99 -3.23
N THR A 41 13.21 4.10 -1.97
CA THR A 41 14.62 3.80 -1.61
C THR A 41 14.94 2.32 -1.77
N TYR A 42 13.95 1.43 -1.61
CA TYR A 42 14.12 -0.02 -1.73
C TYR A 42 13.13 -0.69 -2.69
N ALA A 43 12.13 0.01 -3.23
CA ALA A 43 11.17 -0.56 -4.17
C ALA A 43 11.43 -0.19 -5.65
N ARG A 44 12.44 0.64 -5.92
CA ARG A 44 12.71 1.20 -7.26
C ARG A 44 13.50 0.27 -8.17
N GLN A 45 14.55 -0.33 -7.63
CA GLN A 45 15.50 -1.10 -8.43
C GLN A 45 15.00 -2.53 -8.65
N LYS A 46 15.06 -3.01 -9.89
CA LYS A 46 14.54 -4.35 -10.24
C LYS A 46 15.40 -5.49 -9.71
N ASN A 47 16.70 -5.25 -9.54
CA ASN A 47 17.69 -6.25 -9.17
C ASN A 47 17.90 -6.41 -7.65
N HIS A 48 17.43 -5.48 -6.83
CA HIS A 48 17.60 -5.53 -5.38
C HIS A 48 16.52 -4.72 -4.67
N GLY A 49 16.06 -5.24 -3.51
CA GLY A 49 15.08 -4.57 -2.65
C GLY A 49 13.78 -5.35 -2.51
N ILE A 50 12.67 -4.63 -2.29
CA ILE A 50 11.34 -5.21 -2.05
C ILE A 50 10.37 -4.57 -3.03
N ASN A 51 9.78 -5.37 -3.92
CA ASN A 51 8.77 -4.84 -4.84
C ASN A 51 7.54 -4.32 -4.06
N PHE A 52 7.01 -3.17 -4.49
CA PHE A 52 5.92 -2.49 -3.79
C PHE A 52 4.65 -3.35 -3.62
N ARG A 53 4.43 -4.37 -4.45
CA ARG A 53 3.32 -5.32 -4.27
C ARG A 53 3.33 -6.02 -2.91
N VAL A 54 4.53 -6.29 -2.38
CA VAL A 54 4.70 -6.93 -1.06
C VAL A 54 4.33 -5.94 0.04
N ILE A 55 4.75 -4.68 -0.09
CA ILE A 55 4.37 -3.60 0.83
C ILE A 55 2.85 -3.37 0.80
N CYS A 56 2.20 -3.44 -0.38
CA CYS A 56 0.74 -3.33 -0.48
C CYS A 56 0.04 -4.40 0.37
N LYS A 57 0.49 -5.66 0.31
CA LYS A 57 -0.05 -6.74 1.16
C LYS A 57 0.14 -6.42 2.64
N TRP A 58 1.36 -6.01 3.04
CA TRP A 58 1.65 -5.68 4.43
C TRP A 58 0.80 -4.52 4.95
N MET A 59 0.61 -3.48 4.15
CA MET A 59 -0.18 -2.31 4.57
C MET A 59 -1.68 -2.60 4.60
N ARG A 60 -2.19 -3.45 3.69
CA ARG A 60 -3.56 -3.97 3.78
C ARG A 60 -3.77 -4.78 5.06
N MET A 61 -2.81 -5.63 5.44
CA MET A 61 -2.84 -6.35 6.72
C MET A 61 -2.67 -5.42 7.94
N ALA A 62 -1.86 -4.37 7.82
CA ALA A 62 -1.67 -3.40 8.90
C ALA A 62 -2.90 -2.53 9.16
N GLY A 63 -3.87 -2.50 8.23
CA GLY A 63 -5.18 -1.89 8.42
C GLY A 63 -5.28 -0.42 8.00
N VAL A 64 -4.52 0.02 6.99
CA VAL A 64 -4.70 1.36 6.39
C VAL A 64 -5.84 1.33 5.36
N ASP A 65 -6.63 2.40 5.29
CA ASP A 65 -7.78 2.49 4.37
C ASP A 65 -7.36 2.92 2.97
N HIS A 66 -6.42 3.87 2.87
CA HIS A 66 -5.88 4.34 1.59
C HIS A 66 -4.36 4.21 1.56
N ILE A 67 -3.81 3.92 0.38
CA ILE A 67 -2.37 3.94 0.11
C ILE A 67 -2.09 4.47 -1.30
N HIS A 68 -1.05 5.30 -1.45
CA HIS A 68 -0.61 5.74 -2.77
C HIS A 68 -0.07 4.56 -3.60
N ALA A 69 -0.73 4.21 -4.69
CA ALA A 69 -0.35 3.06 -5.53
C ALA A 69 0.41 3.42 -6.82
N GLY A 70 0.52 4.70 -7.19
CA GLY A 70 1.14 5.15 -8.43
C GLY A 70 0.11 5.49 -9.53
N THR A 71 0.55 6.26 -10.53
CA THR A 71 -0.34 6.89 -11.52
C THR A 71 -0.07 6.48 -12.97
N VAL A 72 0.97 5.68 -13.23
CA VAL A 72 1.44 5.26 -14.57
C VAL A 72 1.93 6.42 -15.43
N VAL A 73 1.06 7.35 -15.79
CA VAL A 73 1.31 8.49 -16.70
C VAL A 73 1.76 9.77 -15.98
N GLY A 74 1.93 9.72 -14.65
CA GLY A 74 2.36 10.87 -13.87
C GLY A 74 3.88 11.05 -13.84
N LYS A 75 4.33 12.00 -13.00
CA LYS A 75 5.76 12.34 -12.85
C LYS A 75 6.61 11.27 -12.14
N LEU A 76 5.98 10.31 -11.46
CA LEU A 76 6.66 9.26 -10.68
C LEU A 76 6.57 7.95 -11.44
N GLU A 77 7.59 7.10 -11.32
CA GLU A 77 7.64 5.80 -12.02
C GLU A 77 6.43 4.90 -11.72
N GLY A 78 5.96 4.21 -12.75
CA GLY A 78 4.99 3.11 -12.63
C GLY A 78 4.74 2.43 -13.97
N ASP A 79 5.28 1.23 -14.16
CA ASP A 79 4.94 0.37 -15.31
C ASP A 79 3.45 -0.04 -15.26
N PRO A 80 2.67 0.09 -16.35
CA PRO A 80 1.23 -0.16 -16.33
C PRO A 80 0.84 -1.55 -15.80
N LEU A 81 1.60 -2.60 -16.15
CA LEU A 81 1.29 -3.97 -15.74
C LEU A 81 1.57 -4.17 -14.26
N MET A 82 2.68 -3.62 -13.77
CA MET A 82 3.01 -3.66 -12.34
C MET A 82 2.01 -2.86 -11.50
N ILE A 83 1.63 -1.65 -11.95
CA ILE A 83 0.64 -0.84 -11.25
C ILE A 83 -0.69 -1.58 -11.18
N LYS A 84 -1.15 -2.21 -12.27
CA LYS A 84 -2.40 -2.97 -12.25
C LYS A 84 -2.37 -4.09 -11.21
N GLY A 85 -1.25 -4.83 -11.11
CA GLY A 85 -1.07 -5.84 -10.06
C GLY A 85 -1.12 -5.27 -8.63
N PHE A 86 -0.60 -4.06 -8.39
CA PHE A 86 -0.72 -3.41 -7.08
C PHE A 86 -2.17 -3.09 -6.75
N TYR A 87 -2.94 -2.61 -7.72
CA TYR A 87 -4.36 -2.28 -7.54
C TYR A 87 -5.21 -3.53 -7.32
N ASP A 88 -4.87 -4.66 -7.93
CA ASP A 88 -5.57 -5.92 -7.71
C ASP A 88 -5.31 -6.43 -6.28
N ILE A 89 -4.05 -6.41 -5.83
CA ILE A 89 -3.66 -6.76 -4.44
C ILE A 89 -4.39 -5.92 -3.38
N LEU A 90 -4.66 -4.66 -3.67
CA LEU A 90 -5.30 -3.75 -2.72
C LEU A 90 -6.83 -3.87 -2.69
N ARG A 91 -7.47 -4.44 -3.71
CA ARG A 91 -8.93 -4.36 -3.89
C ARG A 91 -9.65 -5.70 -3.99
N LEU A 92 -9.01 -6.73 -4.54
CA LEU A 92 -9.67 -8.01 -4.73
C LEU A 92 -9.79 -8.77 -3.41
N THR A 93 -10.80 -9.62 -3.31
CA THR A 93 -11.00 -10.53 -2.17
C THR A 93 -10.06 -11.73 -2.25
N GLU A 94 -9.68 -12.15 -3.45
CA GLU A 94 -8.75 -13.24 -3.72
C GLU A 94 -7.89 -12.88 -4.94
N LEU A 95 -6.73 -13.52 -5.07
CA LEU A 95 -5.78 -13.32 -6.16
C LEU A 95 -5.46 -14.67 -6.80
N GLU A 96 -5.52 -14.72 -8.13
CA GLU A 96 -4.97 -15.81 -8.93
C GLU A 96 -3.54 -15.47 -9.40
N VAL A 97 -2.77 -16.49 -9.83
CA VAL A 97 -1.46 -16.25 -10.45
C VAL A 97 -1.62 -15.46 -11.75
N ASN A 98 -0.91 -14.34 -11.86
CA ASN A 98 -0.85 -13.51 -13.05
C ASN A 98 0.57 -12.95 -13.22
N LEU A 99 1.42 -13.70 -13.91
CA LEU A 99 2.83 -13.36 -14.13
C LEU A 99 3.02 -12.02 -14.85
N PRO A 100 2.23 -11.66 -15.89
CA PRO A 100 2.29 -10.32 -16.49
C PRO A 100 2.13 -9.17 -15.47
N PHE A 101 1.25 -9.30 -14.48
CA PHE A 101 1.05 -8.28 -13.45
C PHE A 101 1.96 -8.47 -12.22
N GLY A 102 2.87 -9.45 -12.28
CA GLY A 102 3.79 -9.78 -11.19
C GLY A 102 3.12 -10.41 -9.98
N ILE A 103 1.96 -11.06 -10.16
CA ILE A 103 1.29 -11.86 -9.14
C ILE A 103 1.78 -13.30 -9.28
N PHE A 104 2.67 -13.71 -8.37
CA PHE A 104 3.36 -15.01 -8.44
C PHE A 104 2.66 -16.14 -7.67
N PHE A 105 1.76 -15.78 -6.75
CA PHE A 105 1.10 -16.72 -5.85
C PHE A 105 -0.38 -16.41 -5.80
N GLU A 106 -1.18 -17.46 -5.75
CA GLU A 106 -2.58 -17.36 -5.33
C GLU A 106 -2.65 -16.92 -3.88
N MET A 107 -3.68 -16.15 -3.53
CA MET A 107 -3.86 -15.64 -2.16
C MET A 107 -5.33 -15.28 -1.94
N ASP A 108 -5.93 -15.86 -0.91
CA ASP A 108 -7.17 -15.40 -0.27
C ASP A 108 -6.87 -14.20 0.65
#